data_AF-A0A561Q7I6-F1
#
_entry.id   AF-A0A561Q7I6-F1
#
_cell.length_a   1.000
_cell.length_b   1.000
_cell.length_c   1.000
_cell.angle_alpha   90.00
_cell.angle_beta   90.00
_cell.angle_gamma   90.00
#
_symmetry.space_group_name_H-M   'P 1'
#
loop_
_entity.id
_entity.type
_entity.pdbx_description
1 polymer ?
#
loop_
_entity_poly.entity_id
_entity_poly.type
_entity_poly.pdbx_seq_one_letter_code
_entity_poly.pdbx_strand_id
1 'polypeptide(L)'
;MVIDIPFTSFTPDLPALNNPGLVRAHNASAGGSSSQGGVTFYPLKAASLYSDTVMASRPMASAVGQDRFGNAKVYGAAASALYKLAPADREWTNISRTAGYTTTGTERWKFVEFGSLQIGTNYSNEPQYIDMNTDLKFADLTTLVKGRHINTHKGFVILGNTYDALDGAVPYRVRWSGLEAPADWTFSAATQADFQDIHGYGAIQRHRYG
;
A
#
# COMPACT_ATOMS: atom_id res chain seq x y z
N MET A 1 25.15 38.78 12.12
CA MET A 1 25.90 39.03 10.87
C MET A 1 25.76 37.77 10.03
N VAL A 2 24.92 37.79 8.99
CA VAL A 2 24.86 36.70 8.01
C VAL A 2 26.06 36.89 7.09
N ILE A 3 27.00 35.95 7.14
CA ILE A 3 28.11 35.89 6.18
C ILE A 3 27.58 35.11 4.98
N ASP A 4 27.30 35.82 3.88
CA ASP A 4 27.05 35.19 2.58
C ASP A 4 28.41 34.78 2.00
N ILE A 5 28.68 33.47 1.97
CA ILE A 5 29.78 32.91 1.21
C ILE A 5 29.21 32.53 -0.15
N PRO A 6 29.50 33.27 -1.24
CA PRO A 6 29.03 32.90 -2.55
C PRO A 6 29.70 31.57 -2.97
N PHE A 7 28.91 30.52 -3.18
CA PHE A 7 29.41 29.29 -3.78
C PHE A 7 29.87 29.58 -5.22
N THR A 8 31.03 29.06 -5.60
CA THR A 8 31.53 29.14 -6.99
C THR A 8 30.81 28.12 -7.88
N SER A 9 31.03 28.18 -9.20
CA SER A 9 30.36 27.30 -10.16
C SER A 9 30.69 25.81 -9.93
N PHE A 10 29.70 24.93 -10.08
CA PHE A 10 29.91 23.48 -10.01
C PHE A 10 30.58 22.99 -11.30
N THR A 11 31.82 22.52 -11.20
CA THR A 11 32.66 22.15 -12.36
C THR A 11 33.38 20.81 -12.12
N PRO A 12 32.63 19.71 -11.91
CA PRO A 12 33.24 18.38 -11.76
C PRO A 12 33.95 17.90 -13.04
N ASP A 13 33.71 18.57 -14.17
CA ASP A 13 34.28 18.33 -15.48
C ASP A 13 35.68 18.97 -15.68
N LEU A 14 36.06 19.92 -14.82
CA LEU A 14 37.40 20.49 -14.84
C LEU A 14 38.42 19.59 -14.11
N PRO A 15 39.70 19.60 -14.53
CA PRO A 15 40.76 18.85 -13.86
C PRO A 15 40.83 19.17 -12.37
N ALA A 16 41.03 18.14 -11.52
CA ALA A 16 41.05 18.31 -10.07
C ALA A 16 42.16 19.25 -9.56
N LEU A 17 43.25 19.39 -10.32
CA LEU A 17 44.36 20.30 -10.02
C LEU A 17 44.02 21.71 -10.53
N ASN A 18 44.02 22.72 -9.64
CA ASN A 18 43.67 24.11 -9.93
C ASN A 18 42.24 24.35 -10.42
N ASN A 19 41.27 23.52 -9.99
CA ASN A 19 39.87 23.78 -10.29
C ASN A 19 39.35 25.00 -9.48
N PRO A 20 38.87 26.08 -10.12
CA PRO A 20 38.31 27.24 -9.42
C PRO A 20 36.88 26.99 -8.89
N GLY A 21 36.24 25.89 -9.30
CA GLY A 21 34.86 25.57 -8.97
C GLY A 21 34.69 24.42 -7.97
N LEU A 22 33.43 24.18 -7.59
CA LEU A 22 33.06 23.10 -6.69
C LEU A 22 33.07 21.76 -7.44
N VAL A 23 33.82 20.78 -6.92
CA VAL A 23 33.87 19.39 -7.47
C VAL A 23 32.92 18.42 -6.77
N ARG A 24 32.45 18.73 -5.55
CA ARG A 24 31.45 17.95 -4.82
C ARG A 24 30.55 18.86 -3.98
N ALA A 25 29.24 18.64 -4.05
CA ALA A 25 28.25 19.25 -3.18
C ALA A 25 27.50 18.14 -2.43
N HIS A 26 27.41 18.23 -1.11
CA HIS A 26 26.61 17.31 -0.29
C HIS A 26 25.43 18.07 0.34
N ASN A 27 24.32 17.36 0.58
CA ASN A 27 23.12 17.92 1.22
C ASN A 27 22.64 19.21 0.54
N ALA A 28 22.64 19.23 -0.79
CA ALA A 28 22.16 20.35 -1.57
C ALA A 28 21.18 19.88 -2.64
N SER A 29 20.19 20.71 -2.94
CA SER A 29 19.30 20.56 -4.10
C SER A 29 19.62 21.63 -5.13
N ALA A 30 19.70 21.25 -6.41
CA ALA A 30 19.86 22.22 -7.49
C ALA A 30 18.60 23.08 -7.67
N GLY A 31 18.76 24.35 -8.03
CA GLY A 31 17.66 25.22 -8.43
C GLY A 31 18.13 26.47 -9.18
N GLY A 32 17.19 27.36 -9.52
CA GLY A 32 17.50 28.57 -10.28
C GLY A 32 18.30 29.59 -9.48
N SER A 33 19.35 30.14 -10.08
CA SER A 33 20.08 31.29 -9.53
C SER A 33 19.29 32.59 -9.76
N SER A 34 19.64 33.65 -9.04
CA SER A 34 19.15 35.02 -9.27
C SER A 34 19.59 35.61 -10.62
N SER A 35 20.55 34.98 -11.28
CA SER A 35 20.97 35.31 -12.65
C SER A 35 20.24 34.42 -13.66
N GLN A 36 19.73 35.02 -14.74
CA GLN A 36 19.05 34.30 -15.81
C GLN A 36 19.95 33.19 -16.39
N GLY A 37 19.45 31.95 -16.40
CA GLY A 37 20.22 30.78 -16.87
C GLY A 37 21.24 30.22 -15.87
N GLY A 38 21.39 30.82 -14.69
CA GLY A 38 22.27 30.30 -13.65
C GLY A 38 21.61 29.18 -12.85
N VAL A 39 22.40 28.18 -12.47
CA VAL A 39 22.02 27.12 -11.52
C VAL A 39 22.74 27.39 -10.20
N THR A 40 22.03 27.29 -9.09
CA THR A 40 22.58 27.41 -7.73
C THR A 40 22.22 26.19 -6.88
N PHE A 41 22.89 26.07 -5.74
CA PHE A 41 22.61 25.05 -4.74
C PHE A 41 21.84 25.65 -3.57
N TYR A 42 20.69 25.04 -3.25
CA TYR A 42 19.97 25.29 -2.02
C TYR A 42 20.33 24.23 -0.99
N PRO A 43 20.44 24.58 0.31
CA PRO A 43 20.62 23.58 1.35
C PRO A 43 19.43 22.61 1.34
N LEU A 44 19.72 21.31 1.33
CA LEU A 44 18.71 20.28 1.49
C LEU A 44 18.09 20.45 2.87
N LYS A 45 16.75 20.49 2.92
CA LYS A 45 16.03 20.63 4.19
C LYS A 45 16.41 19.49 5.13
N ALA A 46 16.64 19.82 6.41
CA ALA A 46 16.84 18.82 7.42
C ALA A 46 15.63 17.87 7.46
N ALA A 47 15.88 16.57 7.65
CA ALA A 47 14.81 15.64 7.93
C ALA A 47 14.10 16.06 9.21
N SER A 48 12.78 16.19 9.15
CA SER A 48 11.93 16.42 10.32
C SER A 48 11.11 15.16 10.57
N LEU A 49 10.74 14.94 11.83
CA LEU A 49 9.78 13.90 12.17
C LEU A 49 8.48 14.11 11.37
N TYR A 50 8.06 13.09 10.62
CA TYR A 50 6.83 13.16 9.83
C TYR A 50 5.62 12.65 10.61
N SER A 51 5.82 11.66 11.48
CA SER A 51 4.82 11.05 12.36
C SER A 51 5.51 10.66 13.66
N ASP A 52 4.89 10.95 14.81
CA ASP A 52 5.41 10.62 16.15
C ASP A 52 4.94 9.23 16.65
N THR A 53 4.36 8.44 15.75
CA THR A 53 3.86 7.09 16.06
C THR A 53 4.55 6.05 15.19
N VAL A 54 4.64 4.83 15.70
CA VAL A 54 5.30 3.71 15.03
C VAL A 54 4.34 2.56 14.80
N MET A 55 4.46 1.90 13.65
CA MET A 55 3.79 0.62 13.41
C MET A 55 4.51 -0.50 14.17
N ALA A 56 3.78 -1.56 14.54
CA ALA A 56 4.33 -2.69 15.31
C ALA A 56 5.42 -3.47 14.57
N SER A 57 5.55 -3.31 13.25
CA SER A 57 6.62 -3.88 12.43
C SER A 57 6.77 -3.08 11.15
N ARG A 58 7.76 -3.44 10.31
CA ARG A 58 7.96 -2.82 9.00
C ARG A 58 6.66 -2.87 8.17
N PRO A 59 6.21 -1.76 7.57
CA PRO A 59 5.04 -1.76 6.70
C PRO A 59 5.25 -2.71 5.52
N MET A 60 4.26 -3.54 5.24
CA MET A 60 4.28 -4.51 4.14
C MET A 60 3.43 -4.11 2.94
N ALA A 61 2.40 -3.29 3.17
CA ALA A 61 1.57 -2.71 2.14
C ALA A 61 0.88 -1.45 2.66
N SER A 62 0.38 -0.66 1.72
CA SER A 62 -0.51 0.47 1.97
C SER A 62 -1.74 0.34 1.08
N ALA A 63 -2.84 0.92 1.55
CA ALA A 63 -4.04 1.09 0.75
C ALA A 63 -4.49 2.55 0.85
N VAL A 64 -4.99 3.08 -0.25
CA VAL A 64 -5.50 4.45 -0.33
C VAL A 64 -6.82 4.39 -1.06
N GLY A 65 -7.79 5.14 -0.55
CA GLY A 65 -9.10 5.31 -1.16
C GLY A 65 -9.75 6.61 -0.69
N GLN A 66 -11.03 6.78 -0.97
CA GLN A 66 -11.76 8.00 -0.65
C GLN A 66 -13.17 7.68 -0.14
N ASP A 67 -13.65 8.43 0.86
CA ASP A 67 -15.03 8.31 1.30
C ASP A 67 -16.02 9.03 0.36
N ARG A 68 -17.33 8.88 0.63
CA ARG A 68 -18.39 9.51 -0.17
C ARG A 68 -18.33 11.05 -0.20
N PHE A 69 -17.65 11.66 0.77
CA PHE A 69 -17.53 13.12 0.91
C PHE A 69 -16.24 13.66 0.30
N GLY A 70 -15.41 12.79 -0.26
CA GLY A 70 -14.17 13.17 -0.89
C GLY A 70 -12.97 13.20 0.06
N ASN A 71 -13.06 12.70 1.28
CA ASN A 71 -11.91 12.65 2.18
C ASN A 71 -11.04 11.43 1.87
N ALA A 72 -9.75 11.68 1.62
CA ALA A 72 -8.78 10.61 1.39
C ALA A 72 -8.56 9.78 2.67
N LYS A 73 -8.51 8.46 2.50
CA LYS A 73 -8.22 7.48 3.54
C LYS A 73 -6.93 6.77 3.21
N VAL A 74 -6.02 6.69 4.18
CA VAL A 74 -4.74 6.02 4.02
C VAL A 74 -4.62 4.96 5.10
N TYR A 75 -4.44 3.72 4.66
CA TYR A 75 -4.28 2.55 5.51
C TYR A 75 -2.88 1.96 5.33
N GLY A 76 -2.30 1.52 6.43
CA GLY A 76 -0.98 0.88 6.49
C GLY A 76 -1.10 -0.51 7.07
N ALA A 77 -0.40 -1.47 6.47
CA ALA A 77 -0.47 -2.86 6.91
C ALA A 77 0.88 -3.36 7.42
N ALA A 78 0.88 -3.87 8.65
CA ALA A 78 2.01 -4.49 9.33
C ALA A 78 1.76 -6.00 9.53
N ALA A 79 2.73 -6.71 10.13
CA ALA A 79 2.64 -8.17 10.29
C ALA A 79 1.45 -8.60 11.14
N SER A 80 1.22 -7.86 12.21
CA SER A 80 0.24 -8.15 13.25
C SER A 80 -0.89 -7.14 13.38
N ALA A 81 -0.85 -6.03 12.64
CA ALA A 81 -1.80 -4.94 12.77
C ALA A 81 -2.05 -4.19 11.46
N LEU A 82 -3.26 -3.65 11.33
CA LEU A 82 -3.66 -2.68 10.31
C LEU A 82 -3.87 -1.31 10.98
N TYR A 83 -3.38 -0.27 10.31
CA TYR A 83 -3.35 1.09 10.80
C TYR A 83 -4.07 2.03 9.84
N LYS A 84 -4.55 3.14 10.38
CA LYS A 84 -5.04 4.29 9.64
C LYS A 84 -4.17 5.49 9.94
N LEU A 85 -3.87 6.28 8.92
CA LEU A 85 -3.21 7.57 9.09
C LEU A 85 -4.26 8.66 9.36
N ALA A 86 -4.12 9.36 10.48
CA ALA A 86 -4.91 10.55 10.77
C ALA A 86 -4.34 11.76 10.00
N PRO A 87 -5.14 12.48 9.20
CA PRO A 87 -4.62 13.56 8.37
C PRO A 87 -4.24 14.82 9.17
N ALA A 88 -4.79 14.99 10.38
CA ALA A 88 -4.60 16.19 11.20
C ALA A 88 -3.20 16.26 11.83
N ASP A 89 -2.73 15.13 12.36
CA ASP A 89 -1.49 14.99 13.14
C ASP A 89 -0.49 14.01 12.51
N ARG A 90 -0.90 13.32 11.43
CA ARG A 90 -0.11 12.29 10.73
C ARG A 90 0.22 11.10 11.62
N GLU A 91 -0.61 10.83 12.62
CA GLU A 91 -0.46 9.68 13.50
C GLU A 91 -1.06 8.41 12.90
N TRP A 92 -0.43 7.27 13.21
CA TRP A 92 -0.90 5.94 12.84
C TRP A 92 -1.66 5.33 13.99
N THR A 93 -2.98 5.22 13.85
CA THR A 93 -3.85 4.55 14.82
C THR A 93 -4.05 3.09 14.42
N ASN A 94 -3.88 2.16 15.36
CA ASN A 94 -4.22 0.75 15.14
C ASN A 94 -5.74 0.60 15.09
N ILE A 95 -6.24 0.10 13.96
CA ILE A 95 -7.67 -0.12 13.69
C ILE A 95 -7.94 -1.57 13.29
N SER A 96 -7.09 -2.49 13.76
CA SER A 96 -7.21 -3.93 13.52
C SER A 96 -8.49 -4.51 14.11
N ARG A 97 -8.92 -5.66 13.59
CA ARG A 97 -9.85 -6.52 14.32
C ARG A 97 -9.23 -6.94 15.67
N THR A 98 -10.07 -7.27 16.65
CA THR A 98 -9.64 -7.63 18.02
C THR A 98 -8.62 -8.78 18.06
N ALA A 99 -8.78 -9.79 17.21
CA ALA A 99 -7.89 -10.96 17.18
C ALA A 99 -6.49 -10.67 16.59
N GLY A 100 -6.30 -9.52 15.93
CA GLY A 100 -5.06 -9.19 15.22
C GLY A 100 -4.80 -10.08 13.99
N TYR A 101 -3.54 -10.08 13.55
CA TYR A 101 -3.09 -10.74 12.32
C TYR A 101 -1.76 -11.50 12.52
N THR A 102 -1.50 -12.46 11.66
CA THR A 102 -0.32 -13.34 11.71
C THR A 102 0.32 -13.49 10.34
N THR A 103 0.59 -12.35 9.69
CA THR A 103 1.20 -12.36 8.35
C THR A 103 2.63 -12.84 8.43
N THR A 104 2.94 -13.95 7.75
CA THR A 104 4.29 -14.51 7.73
C THR A 104 5.20 -13.68 6.82
N GLY A 105 6.52 -13.80 7.00
CA GLY A 105 7.50 -13.04 6.18
C GLY A 105 7.51 -13.38 4.69
N THR A 106 6.90 -14.51 4.29
CA THR A 106 6.73 -14.91 2.89
C THR A 106 5.46 -14.35 2.26
N GLU A 107 4.48 -13.99 3.08
CA GLU A 107 3.20 -13.44 2.64
C GLU A 107 3.23 -11.90 2.70
N ARG A 108 2.31 -11.26 2.00
CA ARG A 108 2.14 -9.81 2.02
C ARG A 108 0.68 -9.45 1.93
N TRP A 109 0.32 -8.34 2.57
CA TRP A 109 -0.98 -7.73 2.36
C TRP A 109 -1.14 -7.26 0.93
N LYS A 110 -2.33 -7.49 0.38
CA LYS A 110 -2.78 -6.95 -0.90
C LYS A 110 -4.15 -6.38 -0.71
N PHE A 111 -4.37 -5.19 -1.23
CA PHE A 111 -5.63 -4.47 -1.11
C PHE A 111 -6.26 -4.22 -2.49
N VAL A 112 -7.58 -4.03 -2.46
CA VAL A 112 -8.42 -3.54 -3.54
C VAL A 112 -9.50 -2.63 -2.98
N GLU A 113 -10.04 -1.76 -3.83
CA GLU A 113 -11.21 -0.93 -3.52
C GLU A 113 -12.44 -1.53 -4.20
N PHE A 114 -13.56 -1.54 -3.48
CA PHE A 114 -14.87 -1.95 -3.97
C PHE A 114 -15.93 -0.94 -3.47
N GLY A 115 -16.25 0.06 -4.28
CA GLY A 115 -17.09 1.18 -3.84
C GLY A 115 -16.45 1.90 -2.65
N SER A 116 -17.17 2.00 -1.53
CA SER A 116 -16.60 2.58 -0.29
C SER A 116 -15.79 1.58 0.54
N LEU A 117 -15.69 0.32 0.13
CA LEU A 117 -14.98 -0.71 0.89
C LEU A 117 -13.53 -0.79 0.46
N GLN A 118 -12.63 -0.74 1.45
CA GLN A 118 -11.26 -1.18 1.27
C GLN A 118 -11.15 -2.62 1.74
N ILE A 119 -10.79 -3.52 0.82
CA ILE A 119 -10.70 -4.96 1.09
C ILE A 119 -9.26 -5.42 0.97
N GLY A 120 -8.79 -6.22 1.93
CA GLY A 120 -7.42 -6.70 2.00
C GLY A 120 -7.31 -8.18 2.31
N THR A 121 -6.24 -8.82 1.83
CA THR A 121 -5.91 -10.20 2.22
C THR A 121 -4.41 -10.37 2.44
N ASN A 122 -4.05 -11.25 3.37
CA ASN A 122 -2.67 -11.65 3.68
C ASN A 122 -2.48 -13.18 3.60
N TYR A 123 -3.47 -13.92 3.10
CA TYR A 123 -3.57 -15.38 3.07
C TYR A 123 -3.63 -16.10 4.42
N SER A 124 -2.84 -15.68 5.41
CA SER A 124 -2.80 -16.30 6.75
C SER A 124 -4.11 -16.13 7.51
N ASN A 125 -4.77 -14.98 7.34
CA ASN A 125 -6.03 -14.64 7.99
C ASN A 125 -7.16 -14.54 6.96
N GLU A 126 -8.39 -14.50 7.47
CA GLU A 126 -9.59 -14.22 6.70
C GLU A 126 -9.44 -12.87 5.96
N PRO A 127 -9.95 -12.74 4.72
CA PRO A 127 -9.98 -11.45 4.04
C PRO A 127 -10.62 -10.39 4.92
N GLN A 128 -10.03 -9.20 4.99
CA GLN A 128 -10.45 -8.10 5.84
C GLN A 128 -11.12 -7.02 5.02
N TYR A 129 -12.06 -6.30 5.61
CA TYR A 129 -12.63 -5.10 5.02
C TYR A 129 -12.78 -3.97 6.03
N ILE A 130 -12.83 -2.74 5.52
CA ILE A 130 -13.28 -1.55 6.22
C ILE A 130 -14.13 -0.72 5.27
N ASP A 131 -15.25 -0.17 5.77
CA ASP A 131 -16.02 0.83 5.04
C ASP A 131 -15.42 2.21 5.29
N MET A 132 -14.90 2.85 4.24
CA MET A 132 -14.26 4.16 4.29
C MET A 132 -15.20 5.29 4.71
N ASN A 133 -16.53 5.09 4.60
CA ASN A 133 -17.50 6.06 5.12
C ASN A 133 -17.59 6.05 6.64
N THR A 134 -17.41 4.88 7.25
CA THR A 134 -17.52 4.68 8.71
C THR A 134 -16.15 4.76 9.36
N ASP A 135 -15.17 4.06 8.79
CA ASP A 135 -13.73 4.24 9.02
C ASP A 135 -13.29 4.06 10.49
N LEU A 136 -13.87 3.06 11.15
CA LEU A 136 -13.64 2.74 12.57
C LEU A 136 -12.63 1.61 12.78
N LYS A 137 -12.89 0.42 12.24
CA LYS A 137 -12.04 -0.77 12.40
C LYS A 137 -12.22 -1.76 11.26
N PHE A 138 -11.20 -2.57 11.02
CA PHE A 138 -11.29 -3.71 10.12
C PHE A 138 -12.09 -4.85 10.75
N ALA A 139 -12.78 -5.62 9.90
CA ALA A 139 -13.49 -6.84 10.24
C ALA A 139 -13.28 -7.91 9.16
N ASP A 140 -13.59 -9.15 9.50
CA ASP A 140 -13.55 -10.27 8.56
C ASP A 140 -14.64 -10.06 7.50
N LEU A 141 -14.25 -10.02 6.21
CA LEU A 141 -15.19 -9.93 5.08
C LEU A 141 -15.96 -11.24 4.93
N THR A 142 -15.26 -12.36 5.07
CA THR A 142 -15.83 -13.71 5.00
C THR A 142 -14.91 -14.69 5.73
N THR A 143 -15.49 -15.76 6.27
CA THR A 143 -14.76 -16.88 6.85
C THR A 143 -14.69 -18.09 5.90
N LEU A 144 -15.39 -18.03 4.76
CA LEU A 144 -15.56 -19.16 3.85
C LEU A 144 -14.34 -19.45 2.97
N VAL A 145 -13.53 -18.42 2.68
CA VAL A 145 -12.38 -18.55 1.80
C VAL A 145 -11.30 -17.52 2.12
N LYS A 146 -10.05 -17.91 1.91
CA LYS A 146 -8.86 -17.07 1.93
C LYS A 146 -8.22 -17.09 0.54
N GLY A 147 -7.44 -16.07 0.19
CA GLY A 147 -6.70 -16.04 -1.07
C GLY A 147 -5.39 -15.31 -0.92
N ARG A 148 -4.34 -15.77 -1.61
CA ARG A 148 -3.08 -15.01 -1.65
C ARG A 148 -3.20 -13.74 -2.46
N HIS A 149 -4.05 -13.75 -3.47
CA HIS A 149 -4.20 -12.64 -4.41
C HIS A 149 -5.65 -12.16 -4.39
N ILE A 150 -5.82 -10.85 -4.49
CA ILE A 150 -7.13 -10.21 -4.56
C ILE A 150 -7.16 -9.21 -5.72
N ASN A 151 -8.27 -9.18 -6.44
CA ASN A 151 -8.59 -8.21 -7.49
C ASN A 151 -10.11 -7.94 -7.53
N THR A 152 -10.55 -6.93 -8.28
CA THR A 152 -11.98 -6.71 -8.58
C THR A 152 -12.23 -6.73 -10.08
N HIS A 153 -13.42 -7.16 -10.48
CA HIS A 153 -13.85 -7.12 -11.88
C HIS A 153 -15.38 -7.07 -11.97
N LYS A 154 -15.93 -6.05 -12.67
CA LYS A 154 -17.36 -5.94 -12.98
C LYS A 154 -18.31 -6.30 -11.83
N GLY A 155 -18.07 -5.76 -10.64
CA GLY A 155 -18.93 -6.00 -9.47
C GLY A 155 -18.58 -7.21 -8.62
N PHE A 156 -17.50 -7.93 -8.95
CA PHE A 156 -16.99 -9.04 -8.15
C PHE A 156 -15.71 -8.68 -7.41
N VAL A 157 -15.57 -9.23 -6.21
CA VAL A 157 -14.27 -9.39 -5.54
C VAL A 157 -13.76 -10.77 -5.87
N ILE A 158 -12.54 -10.85 -6.38
CA ILE A 158 -11.93 -12.08 -6.88
C ILE A 158 -10.72 -12.42 -6.02
N LEU A 159 -10.68 -13.65 -5.51
CA LEU A 159 -9.54 -14.24 -4.83
C LEU A 159 -8.88 -15.28 -5.73
N GLY A 160 -7.55 -15.27 -5.76
CA GLY A 160 -6.74 -16.26 -6.48
C GLY A 160 -5.76 -16.95 -5.56
N ASN A 161 -5.45 -18.21 -5.86
CA ASN A 161 -4.61 -19.08 -5.02
C ASN A 161 -5.23 -19.19 -3.64
N THR A 162 -6.34 -19.93 -3.60
CA THR A 162 -7.29 -19.88 -2.50
C THR A 162 -7.06 -20.99 -1.49
N TYR A 163 -7.56 -20.78 -0.29
CA TYR A 163 -7.69 -21.79 0.74
C TYR A 163 -9.09 -21.74 1.32
N ASP A 164 -9.73 -22.88 1.49
CA ASP A 164 -10.93 -23.02 2.30
C ASP A 164 -10.83 -24.25 3.20
N ALA A 165 -11.75 -24.37 4.16
CA ALA A 165 -11.70 -25.43 5.15
C ALA A 165 -12.04 -26.82 4.60
N LEU A 166 -12.64 -26.92 3.40
CA LEU A 166 -13.09 -28.17 2.81
C LEU A 166 -12.01 -28.77 1.91
N ASP A 167 -11.46 -27.99 1.00
CA ASP A 167 -10.50 -28.43 -0.02
C ASP A 167 -9.04 -28.14 0.38
N GLY A 168 -8.83 -27.33 1.41
CA GLY A 168 -7.50 -26.85 1.78
C GLY A 168 -6.95 -25.86 0.75
N ALA A 169 -5.63 -25.87 0.56
CA ALA A 169 -4.97 -24.93 -0.35
C ALA A 169 -5.08 -25.40 -1.81
N VAL A 170 -5.79 -24.64 -2.63
CA VAL A 170 -5.94 -24.86 -4.07
C VAL A 170 -5.29 -23.71 -4.85
N PRO A 171 -4.00 -23.83 -5.19
CA PRO A 171 -3.21 -22.70 -5.70
C PRO A 171 -3.60 -22.26 -7.12
N TYR A 172 -4.25 -23.13 -7.89
CA TYR A 172 -4.71 -22.91 -9.26
C TYR A 172 -6.18 -22.50 -9.35
N ARG A 173 -6.82 -22.19 -8.21
CA ARG A 173 -8.21 -21.73 -8.14
C ARG A 173 -8.30 -20.22 -8.20
N VAL A 174 -9.30 -19.76 -8.94
CA VAL A 174 -9.87 -18.42 -8.86
C VAL A 174 -11.29 -18.55 -8.31
N ARG A 175 -11.65 -17.76 -7.31
CA ARG A 175 -13.01 -17.73 -6.73
C ARG A 175 -13.48 -16.29 -6.64
N TRP A 176 -14.77 -16.06 -6.81
CA TRP A 176 -15.35 -14.73 -6.74
C TRP A 176 -16.56 -14.66 -5.82
N SER A 177 -16.80 -13.45 -5.30
CA SER A 177 -17.95 -13.12 -4.47
C SER A 177 -19.26 -13.14 -5.29
N GLY A 178 -20.39 -12.89 -4.64
CA GLY A 178 -21.61 -12.52 -5.33
C GLY A 178 -21.48 -11.18 -6.06
N LEU A 179 -22.25 -11.02 -7.12
CA LEU A 179 -22.30 -9.80 -7.93
C LEU A 179 -22.82 -8.63 -7.09
N GLU A 180 -22.04 -7.56 -7.02
CA GLU A 180 -22.30 -6.38 -6.18
C GLU A 180 -22.48 -6.72 -4.68
N ALA A 181 -22.05 -7.92 -4.27
CA ALA A 181 -22.19 -8.46 -2.93
C ALA A 181 -20.82 -9.00 -2.44
N PRO A 182 -19.85 -8.11 -2.13
CA PRO A 182 -18.45 -8.49 -1.88
C PRO A 182 -18.25 -9.41 -0.66
N ALA A 183 -19.22 -9.47 0.27
CA ALA A 183 -19.19 -10.33 1.45
C ALA A 183 -19.91 -11.68 1.25
N ASP A 184 -20.67 -11.85 0.16
CA ASP A 184 -21.32 -13.14 -0.14
C ASP A 184 -20.38 -14.02 -0.96
N TRP A 185 -20.02 -15.19 -0.41
CA TRP A 185 -19.15 -16.17 -1.05
C TRP A 185 -19.82 -17.54 -1.13
N THR A 186 -21.12 -17.60 -0.83
CA THR A 186 -21.92 -18.83 -0.90
C THR A 186 -22.24 -19.13 -2.35
N PHE A 187 -21.96 -20.35 -2.79
CA PHE A 187 -22.20 -20.74 -4.19
C PHE A 187 -23.67 -20.58 -4.55
N SER A 188 -23.95 -19.80 -5.58
CA SER A 188 -25.32 -19.49 -5.98
C SER A 188 -25.38 -18.96 -7.39
N ALA A 189 -26.24 -19.56 -8.22
CA ALA A 189 -26.53 -19.06 -9.56
C ALA A 189 -27.24 -17.69 -9.53
N ALA A 190 -27.95 -17.36 -8.45
CA ALA A 190 -28.67 -16.08 -8.32
C ALA A 190 -27.71 -14.91 -8.09
N THR A 191 -26.69 -15.10 -7.25
CA THR A 191 -25.65 -14.08 -7.00
C THR A 191 -24.45 -14.24 -7.94
N GLN A 192 -24.41 -15.33 -8.70
CA GLN A 192 -23.30 -15.72 -9.57
C GLN A 192 -21.99 -15.97 -8.82
N ALA A 193 -22.02 -16.14 -7.50
CA ALA A 193 -20.84 -16.48 -6.71
C ALA A 193 -20.41 -17.92 -7.02
N ASP A 194 -19.17 -18.09 -7.48
CA ASP A 194 -18.62 -19.39 -7.88
C ASP A 194 -17.08 -19.38 -7.92
N PHE A 195 -16.48 -20.49 -8.34
CA PHE A 195 -15.05 -20.65 -8.56
C PHE A 195 -14.73 -21.35 -9.88
N GLN A 196 -13.48 -21.23 -10.31
CA GLN A 196 -12.95 -21.97 -11.44
C GLN A 196 -11.52 -22.44 -11.14
N ASP A 197 -11.29 -23.73 -11.38
CA ASP A 197 -9.98 -24.36 -11.27
C ASP A 197 -9.28 -24.39 -12.64
N ILE A 198 -8.08 -23.82 -12.71
CA ILE A 198 -7.30 -23.69 -13.94
C ILE A 198 -6.19 -24.74 -13.96
N HIS A 199 -6.43 -25.85 -14.65
CA HIS A 199 -5.50 -26.97 -14.70
C HIS A 199 -4.34 -26.73 -15.68
N GLY A 200 -3.12 -27.14 -15.31
CA GLY A 200 -1.96 -27.18 -16.22
C GLY A 200 -1.07 -25.93 -16.26
N TYR A 201 -1.44 -24.84 -15.55
CA TYR A 201 -0.74 -23.55 -15.64
C TYR A 201 -0.09 -23.06 -14.33
N GLY A 202 -0.06 -23.91 -13.31
CA GLY A 202 0.56 -23.60 -12.00
C GLY A 202 -0.31 -22.69 -11.12
N ALA A 203 0.33 -22.07 -10.12
CA ALA A 203 -0.36 -21.26 -9.13
C ALA A 203 -0.78 -19.88 -9.71
N ILE A 204 -2.01 -19.45 -9.40
CA ILE A 204 -2.50 -18.11 -9.78
C ILE A 204 -1.62 -17.04 -9.13
N GLN A 205 -1.18 -16.08 -9.94
CA GLN A 205 -0.39 -14.92 -9.52
C GLN A 205 -1.11 -13.62 -9.90
N ARG A 206 -0.92 -12.57 -9.09
CA ARG A 206 -1.33 -11.20 -9.42
C ARG A 206 -0.19 -10.49 -10.14
N HIS A 207 -0.47 -9.94 -11.32
CA HIS A 207 0.45 -9.06 -12.03
C HIS A 207 0.76 -7.82 -11.17
N ARG A 208 2.05 -7.54 -10.93
CA ARG A 208 2.49 -6.31 -10.27
C ARG A 208 2.75 -5.28 -11.37
N TYR A 209 1.95 -4.23 -11.42
CA TYR A 209 2.32 -3.05 -12.19
C TYR A 209 3.50 -2.40 -11.44
N GLY A 210 4.63 -2.29 -12.13
CA GLY A 210 5.85 -1.63 -11.65
C GLY A 210 5.82 -0.13 -11.87
#